data_AF-R7U3G0-F1
#
_entry.id   AF-R7U3G0-F1
#
_cell.length_a   1.000
_cell.length_b   1.000
_cell.length_c   1.000
_cell.angle_alpha   90.00
_cell.angle_beta   90.00
_cell.angle_gamma   90.00
#
_symmetry.space_group_name_H-M   'P 1'
#
loop_
_entity.id
_entity.type
_entity.pdbx_description
1 polymer ?
#
loop_
_entity_poly.entity_id
_entity_poly.type
_entity_poly.pdbx_seq_one_letter_code
_entity_poly.pdbx_strand_id
1 'polypeptide(L)'
;MSAIFKRSRPDRGLDYVHYLGDGDSKAFSAVQNSAPYQVDKMECCGHVQKRMGKRLMDRVSSLKGSVFTDAKGKKVKGIGGAGKLTQKATKRIQGHYGGAIRNNAGNLASMKKAIWAIWKHRGDDHRDCLEWCASKQGKPVKNVLPKFVVDAIKPVFEALTKDDLLKKCLHGGSQNPNESFHHLIWERCPKTVFVGRRRLELGFFDAVLVFNGGESERLKVLKNLNINPGHHAIKFAFGVDTNRIKRSVYGGDLDHIASRRNKSASVAPDDNNYCAGGF
;
A
#
# COMPACT_ATOMS: atom_id res chain seq x y z
N MET A 1 -9.41 -13.94 -20.96
CA MET A 1 -9.47 -13.78 -19.48
C MET A 1 -10.80 -14.23 -18.87
N SER A 2 -11.93 -14.14 -19.58
CA SER A 2 -13.28 -14.48 -19.05
C SER A 2 -13.62 -15.97 -18.97
N ALA A 3 -12.91 -16.84 -19.70
CA ALA A 3 -13.23 -18.27 -19.77
C ALA A 3 -13.12 -18.99 -18.43
N ILE A 4 -12.18 -18.58 -17.56
CA ILE A 4 -11.99 -19.18 -16.23
C ILE A 4 -13.22 -18.92 -15.34
N PHE A 5 -13.74 -17.69 -15.34
CA PHE A 5 -14.89 -17.31 -14.52
C PHE A 5 -16.20 -17.91 -15.02
N LYS A 6 -16.35 -18.09 -16.34
CA LYS A 6 -17.52 -18.75 -16.93
C LYS A 6 -17.59 -20.24 -16.55
N ARG A 7 -16.45 -20.90 -16.46
CA ARG A 7 -16.32 -22.35 -16.26
C ARG A 7 -16.20 -22.76 -14.79
N SER A 8 -15.92 -21.82 -13.88
CA SER A 8 -15.63 -22.13 -12.47
C SER A 8 -16.75 -22.89 -11.76
N ARG A 9 -18.00 -22.46 -11.90
CA ARG A 9 -19.15 -23.13 -11.30
C ARG A 9 -19.49 -24.47 -11.98
N PRO A 10 -19.72 -24.54 -13.31
CA PRO A 10 -20.12 -25.80 -13.96
C PRO A 10 -19.02 -26.88 -13.92
N ASP A 11 -17.76 -26.51 -14.10
CA ASP A 11 -16.68 -27.50 -14.25
C ASP A 11 -16.00 -27.85 -12.92
N ARG A 12 -16.05 -26.94 -11.94
CA ARG A 12 -15.29 -27.06 -10.67
C ARG A 12 -16.12 -26.86 -9.41
N GLY A 13 -17.38 -26.45 -9.51
CA GLY A 13 -18.21 -26.13 -8.34
C GLY A 13 -17.69 -24.96 -7.51
N LEU A 14 -16.99 -24.00 -8.13
CA LEU A 14 -16.31 -22.90 -7.43
C LEU A 14 -16.89 -21.51 -7.78
N ASP A 15 -17.10 -20.70 -6.75
CA ASP A 15 -17.53 -19.31 -6.87
C ASP A 15 -16.44 -18.33 -6.37
N TYR A 16 -16.06 -17.39 -7.22
CA TYR A 16 -15.17 -16.28 -6.86
C TYR A 16 -15.99 -15.12 -6.30
N VAL A 17 -16.25 -15.12 -4.99
CA VAL A 17 -17.15 -14.16 -4.34
C VAL A 17 -16.54 -12.78 -4.09
N HIS A 18 -15.21 -12.67 -4.03
CA HIS A 18 -14.54 -11.41 -3.72
C HIS A 18 -13.42 -11.11 -4.72
N TYR A 19 -13.43 -9.88 -5.24
CA TYR A 19 -12.38 -9.35 -6.10
C TYR A 19 -11.58 -8.29 -5.34
N LEU A 20 -10.35 -8.61 -4.96
CA LEU A 20 -9.42 -7.63 -4.40
C LEU A 20 -8.69 -6.90 -5.53
N GLY A 21 -8.99 -5.61 -5.70
CA GLY A 21 -8.43 -4.81 -6.77
C GLY A 21 -7.90 -3.45 -6.33
N ASP A 22 -7.06 -2.90 -7.19
CA ASP A 22 -6.63 -1.51 -7.14
C ASP A 22 -7.63 -0.61 -7.87
N GLY A 23 -8.37 0.21 -7.13
CA GLY A 23 -9.18 1.31 -7.65
C GLY A 23 -10.10 0.96 -8.81
N ASP A 24 -10.24 1.87 -9.78
CA ASP A 24 -11.13 1.72 -10.92
C ASP A 24 -10.48 0.92 -12.05
N SER A 25 -10.46 -0.40 -11.89
CA SER A 25 -9.97 -1.32 -12.92
C SER A 25 -11.13 -1.79 -13.81
N LYS A 26 -10.95 -1.69 -15.14
CA LYS A 26 -11.82 -2.38 -16.12
C LYS A 26 -11.86 -3.90 -15.90
N ALA A 27 -10.88 -4.44 -15.18
CA ALA A 27 -10.78 -5.85 -14.84
C ALA A 27 -11.94 -6.30 -13.95
N PHE A 28 -12.38 -5.52 -12.95
CA PHE A 28 -13.53 -5.91 -12.13
C PHE A 28 -14.78 -6.09 -13.00
N SER A 29 -15.10 -5.11 -13.86
CA SER A 29 -16.26 -5.21 -14.75
C SER A 29 -16.16 -6.41 -15.69
N ALA A 30 -14.97 -6.71 -16.21
CA ALA A 30 -14.76 -7.90 -17.02
C ALA A 30 -14.98 -9.21 -16.25
N VAL A 31 -14.55 -9.28 -14.98
CA VAL A 31 -14.80 -10.43 -14.10
C VAL A 31 -16.30 -10.57 -13.83
N GLN A 32 -16.94 -9.51 -13.32
CA GLN A 32 -18.37 -9.49 -13.00
C GLN A 32 -19.24 -9.86 -14.21
N ASN A 33 -18.94 -9.33 -15.40
CA ASN A 33 -19.69 -9.62 -16.62
C ASN A 33 -19.48 -11.05 -17.15
N SER A 34 -18.46 -11.76 -16.67
CA SER A 34 -18.15 -13.12 -17.11
C SER A 34 -18.48 -14.19 -16.09
N ALA A 35 -18.58 -13.83 -14.81
CA ALA A 35 -18.96 -14.75 -13.75
C ALA A 35 -20.46 -15.05 -13.79
N PRO A 36 -20.89 -16.31 -13.60
CA PRO A 36 -22.30 -16.67 -13.46
C PRO A 36 -22.87 -16.35 -12.05
N TYR A 37 -22.19 -15.51 -11.28
CA TYR A 37 -22.50 -15.16 -9.89
C TYR A 37 -22.01 -13.75 -9.56
N GLN A 38 -22.49 -13.23 -8.44
CA GLN A 38 -22.12 -11.91 -7.94
C GLN A 38 -20.70 -11.91 -7.36
N VAL A 39 -19.92 -10.89 -7.69
CA VAL A 39 -18.56 -10.69 -7.19
C VAL A 39 -18.48 -9.35 -6.46
N ASP A 40 -18.14 -9.39 -5.18
CA ASP A 40 -17.98 -8.18 -4.38
C ASP A 40 -16.61 -7.54 -4.63
N LYS A 41 -16.63 -6.26 -5.00
CA LYS A 41 -15.40 -5.48 -5.19
C LYS A 41 -14.84 -5.03 -3.84
N MET A 42 -13.67 -5.55 -3.49
CA MET A 42 -12.85 -5.09 -2.38
C MET A 42 -11.75 -4.14 -2.87
N GLU A 43 -11.28 -3.27 -1.99
CA GLU A 43 -10.22 -2.30 -2.29
C GLU A 43 -8.93 -2.68 -1.56
N CYS A 44 -7.81 -2.60 -2.26
CA CYS A 44 -6.48 -2.70 -1.66
C CYS A 44 -6.26 -1.58 -0.63
N CYS A 45 -6.00 -1.93 0.63
CA CYS A 45 -5.77 -0.95 1.69
C CYS A 45 -4.54 -0.07 1.40
N GLY A 46 -3.51 -0.62 0.74
CA GLY A 46 -2.34 0.15 0.30
C GLY A 46 -2.69 1.20 -0.76
N HIS A 47 -3.57 0.86 -1.70
CA HIS A 47 -4.05 1.79 -2.72
C HIS A 47 -4.91 2.90 -2.09
N VAL A 48 -5.84 2.55 -1.20
CA VAL A 48 -6.67 3.52 -0.46
C VAL A 48 -5.80 4.42 0.41
N GLN A 49 -4.75 3.90 1.02
CA GLN A 49 -3.74 4.71 1.71
C GLN A 49 -3.10 5.74 0.76
N LYS A 50 -2.56 5.31 -0.39
CA LYS A 50 -1.95 6.23 -1.38
C LYS A 50 -2.93 7.32 -1.84
N ARG A 51 -4.22 6.99 -1.95
CA ARG A 51 -5.30 7.93 -2.31
C ARG A 51 -5.40 9.12 -1.35
N MET A 52 -5.18 8.93 -0.04
CA MET A 52 -5.12 10.02 0.94
C MET A 52 -4.01 11.03 0.61
N GLY A 53 -2.79 10.53 0.39
CA GLY A 53 -1.66 11.39 0.05
C GLY A 53 -1.90 12.17 -1.25
N LYS A 54 -2.37 11.48 -2.29
CA LYS A 54 -2.69 12.11 -3.57
C LYS A 54 -3.75 13.21 -3.43
N ARG A 55 -4.90 12.93 -2.80
CA ARG A 55 -5.98 13.92 -2.63
C ARG A 55 -5.55 15.13 -1.81
N LEU A 56 -4.69 14.96 -0.80
CA LEU A 56 -4.14 16.09 -0.05
C LEU A 56 -3.21 16.95 -0.91
N MET A 57 -2.32 16.33 -1.70
CA MET A 57 -1.45 17.06 -2.64
C MET A 57 -2.28 17.79 -3.70
N ASP A 58 -3.26 17.12 -4.30
CA ASP A 58 -4.19 17.73 -5.28
C ASP A 58 -4.94 18.91 -4.66
N ARG A 59 -5.38 18.78 -3.39
CA ARG A 59 -6.04 19.86 -2.65
C ARG A 59 -5.11 21.05 -2.44
N VAL A 60 -3.85 20.83 -2.08
CA VAL A 60 -2.84 21.89 -1.98
C VAL A 60 -2.64 22.60 -3.31
N SER A 61 -2.51 21.85 -4.40
CA SER A 61 -2.36 22.40 -5.75
C SER A 61 -3.58 23.22 -6.16
N SER A 62 -4.79 22.72 -5.92
CA SER A 62 -6.05 23.41 -6.26
C SER A 62 -6.23 24.74 -5.53
N LEU A 63 -5.67 24.87 -4.32
CA LEU A 63 -5.81 26.06 -3.48
C LEU A 63 -4.57 26.96 -3.52
N LYS A 64 -3.61 26.73 -4.42
CA LYS A 64 -2.37 27.52 -4.52
C LYS A 64 -2.63 29.02 -4.75
N GLY A 65 -3.71 29.36 -5.46
CA GLY A 65 -4.11 30.73 -5.75
C GLY A 65 -4.95 31.41 -4.66
N SER A 66 -5.64 30.63 -3.83
CA SER A 66 -6.60 31.13 -2.85
C SER A 66 -5.92 31.90 -1.71
N VAL A 67 -6.59 32.94 -1.22
CA VAL A 67 -6.12 33.74 -0.08
C VAL A 67 -6.90 33.33 1.17
N PHE A 68 -6.18 33.10 2.25
CA PHE A 68 -6.71 32.74 3.56
C PHE A 68 -6.24 33.77 4.59
N THR A 69 -6.88 33.79 5.75
CA THR A 69 -6.47 34.60 6.89
C THR A 69 -5.89 33.68 7.96
N ASP A 70 -4.66 33.96 8.39
CA ASP A 70 -4.03 33.24 9.48
C ASP A 70 -4.56 33.72 10.85
N ALA A 71 -4.24 33.01 11.93
CA ALA A 71 -4.68 33.32 13.30
C ALA A 71 -4.30 34.74 13.76
N LYS A 72 -3.27 35.35 13.16
CA LYS A 72 -2.83 36.73 13.43
C LYS A 72 -3.51 37.79 12.54
N GLY A 73 -4.55 37.43 11.77
CA GLY A 73 -5.23 38.34 10.85
C GLY A 73 -4.48 38.63 9.54
N LYS A 74 -3.31 38.00 9.32
CA LYS A 74 -2.51 38.20 8.11
C LYS A 74 -3.06 37.40 6.94
N LYS A 75 -3.18 38.04 5.77
CA LYS A 75 -3.51 37.36 4.51
C LYS A 75 -2.35 36.46 4.07
N VAL A 76 -2.62 35.19 3.84
CA VAL A 76 -1.67 34.17 3.38
C VAL A 76 -2.20 33.48 2.13
N LYS A 77 -1.33 33.23 1.16
CA LYS A 77 -1.69 32.56 -0.10
C LYS A 77 -1.48 31.06 -0.01
N GLY A 78 -2.51 30.28 -0.35
CA GLY A 78 -2.53 28.83 -0.38
C GLY A 78 -2.28 28.12 0.94
N ILE A 79 -2.52 26.80 0.93
CA ILE A 79 -2.41 25.94 2.13
C ILE A 79 -1.13 25.08 2.16
N GLY A 80 -0.27 25.21 1.15
CA GLY A 80 1.01 24.48 1.06
C GLY A 80 2.22 25.28 1.54
N GLY A 81 3.26 24.55 1.95
CA GLY A 81 4.58 25.11 2.29
C GLY A 81 4.94 25.07 3.78
N ALA A 82 6.07 25.68 4.12
CA ALA A 82 6.55 25.76 5.51
C ALA A 82 5.51 26.44 6.41
N GLY A 83 5.31 25.91 7.62
CA GLY A 83 4.26 26.35 8.54
C GLY A 83 2.83 25.95 8.14
N LYS A 84 2.64 25.25 7.01
CA LYS A 84 1.35 24.76 6.52
C LYS A 84 1.45 23.27 6.15
N LEU A 85 0.68 22.81 5.15
CA LEU A 85 0.75 21.43 4.69
C LEU A 85 1.96 21.22 3.76
N THR A 86 2.99 20.59 4.29
CA THR A 86 4.18 20.16 3.52
C THR A 86 4.00 18.76 2.95
N GLN A 87 4.76 18.40 1.91
CA GLN A 87 4.76 17.04 1.37
C GLN A 87 5.16 15.99 2.44
N LYS A 88 6.08 16.34 3.35
CA LYS A 88 6.47 15.49 4.49
C LYS A 88 5.30 15.29 5.45
N ALA A 89 4.54 16.34 5.77
CA ALA A 89 3.33 16.25 6.57
C ALA A 89 2.25 15.40 5.88
N THR A 90 2.06 15.57 4.57
CA THR A 90 1.13 14.76 3.77
C THR A 90 1.49 13.27 3.82
N LYS A 91 2.77 12.91 3.63
CA LYS A 91 3.23 11.52 3.75
C LYS A 91 3.00 10.94 5.16
N ARG A 92 3.12 11.76 6.22
CA ARG A 92 2.80 11.34 7.60
C ARG A 92 1.30 11.08 7.79
N ILE A 93 0.44 11.97 7.31
CA ILE A 93 -1.02 11.79 7.35
C ILE A 93 -1.41 10.53 6.57
N GLN A 94 -0.86 10.35 5.37
CA GLN A 94 -1.03 9.14 4.57
C GLN A 94 -0.64 7.87 5.34
N GLY A 95 0.52 7.86 6.02
CA GLY A 95 0.95 6.72 6.83
C GLY A 95 -0.02 6.41 7.99
N HIS A 96 -0.41 7.44 8.76
CA HIS A 96 -1.36 7.27 9.87
C HIS A 96 -2.72 6.78 9.38
N TYR A 97 -3.19 7.28 8.24
CA TYR A 97 -4.46 6.85 7.63
C TYR A 97 -4.42 5.38 7.23
N GLY A 98 -3.31 4.91 6.64
CA GLY A 98 -3.12 3.49 6.36
C GLY A 98 -3.05 2.62 7.61
N GLY A 99 -2.42 3.12 8.69
CA GLY A 99 -2.41 2.45 10.00
C GLY A 99 -3.81 2.37 10.61
N ALA A 100 -4.60 3.44 10.53
CA ALA A 100 -5.97 3.47 11.02
C ALA A 100 -6.87 2.44 10.32
N ILE A 101 -6.68 2.22 9.01
CA ILE A 101 -7.38 1.16 8.28
C ILE A 101 -6.94 -0.23 8.76
N ARG A 102 -5.64 -0.52 8.74
CA ARG A 102 -5.15 -1.88 9.05
C ARG A 102 -5.37 -2.30 10.50
N ASN A 103 -5.19 -1.37 11.45
CA ASN A 103 -5.34 -1.65 12.87
C ASN A 103 -6.81 -1.77 13.31
N ASN A 104 -7.76 -1.49 12.41
CA ASN A 104 -9.20 -1.58 12.67
C ASN A 104 -9.91 -2.44 11.62
N ALA A 105 -9.21 -3.43 11.07
CA ALA A 105 -9.84 -4.44 10.21
C ALA A 105 -11.03 -5.09 10.94
N GLY A 106 -12.10 -5.37 10.20
CA GLY A 106 -13.36 -5.89 10.75
C GLY A 106 -14.22 -4.90 11.54
N ASN A 107 -13.74 -3.69 11.89
CA ASN A 107 -14.51 -2.72 12.67
C ASN A 107 -14.59 -1.33 12.00
N LEU A 108 -15.69 -1.10 11.29
CA LEU A 108 -15.95 0.14 10.56
C LEU A 108 -16.03 1.38 11.48
N ALA A 109 -16.70 1.26 12.63
CA ALA A 109 -16.87 2.38 13.56
C ALA A 109 -15.53 2.81 14.16
N SER A 110 -14.73 1.85 14.60
CA SER A 110 -13.39 2.10 15.13
C SER A 110 -12.45 2.67 14.06
N MET A 111 -12.53 2.16 12.83
CA MET A 111 -11.77 2.68 11.68
C MET A 111 -12.10 4.16 11.41
N LYS A 112 -13.39 4.53 11.36
CA LYS A 112 -13.81 5.92 11.20
C LYS A 112 -13.31 6.80 12.34
N LYS A 113 -13.47 6.34 13.59
CA LYS A 113 -13.02 7.08 14.77
C LYS A 113 -11.52 7.35 14.71
N ALA A 114 -10.72 6.33 14.37
CA ALA A 114 -9.27 6.44 14.22
C ALA A 114 -8.87 7.39 13.09
N ILE A 115 -9.57 7.38 11.96
CA ILE A 115 -9.32 8.31 10.84
C ILE A 115 -9.61 9.76 11.26
N TRP A 116 -10.74 10.02 11.92
CA TRP A 116 -11.08 11.35 12.41
C TRP A 116 -10.15 11.86 13.51
N ALA A 117 -9.63 10.96 14.35
CA ALA A 117 -8.60 11.31 15.33
C ALA A 117 -7.34 11.88 14.67
N ILE A 118 -6.98 11.43 13.46
CA ILE A 118 -5.84 12.00 12.71
C ILE A 118 -6.12 13.45 12.30
N TRP A 119 -7.33 13.75 11.83
CA TRP A 119 -7.70 15.11 11.44
C TRP A 119 -7.73 16.04 12.67
N LYS A 120 -8.35 15.61 13.77
CA LYS A 120 -8.38 16.33 15.05
C LYS A 120 -6.98 16.62 15.59
N HIS A 121 -6.11 15.62 15.57
CA HIS A 121 -4.70 15.77 15.97
C HIS A 121 -3.97 16.86 15.18
N ARG A 122 -4.28 17.04 13.88
CA ARG A 122 -3.67 18.09 13.08
C ARG A 122 -4.16 19.49 13.44
N GLY A 123 -5.34 19.61 14.04
CA GLY A 123 -5.86 20.85 14.62
C GLY A 123 -5.59 21.01 16.11
N ASP A 124 -4.61 20.28 16.66
CA ASP A 124 -4.21 20.31 18.07
C ASP A 124 -5.21 19.69 19.08
N ASP A 125 -6.19 18.92 18.61
CA ASP A 125 -7.09 18.15 19.48
C ASP A 125 -6.60 16.70 19.63
N HIS A 126 -6.03 16.38 20.79
CA HIS A 126 -5.39 15.08 21.07
C HIS A 126 -6.26 14.11 21.87
N ARG A 127 -7.53 14.43 22.15
CA ARG A 127 -8.41 13.60 23.01
C ARG A 127 -8.56 12.17 22.52
N ASP A 128 -8.78 12.01 21.22
CA ASP A 128 -9.01 10.72 20.54
C ASP A 128 -7.73 10.08 19.98
N CYS A 129 -6.55 10.63 20.29
CA CYS A 129 -5.29 10.09 19.79
C CYS A 129 -4.94 8.73 20.42
N LEU A 130 -4.29 7.87 19.62
CA LEU A 130 -3.70 6.60 20.06
C LEU A 130 -2.21 6.76 20.41
N GLU A 131 -1.52 5.65 20.66
CA GLU A 131 -0.11 5.60 21.12
C GLU A 131 0.90 6.30 20.20
N TRP A 132 0.56 6.48 18.92
CA TRP A 132 1.40 7.19 17.96
C TRP A 132 1.51 8.71 18.24
N CYS A 133 0.65 9.26 19.10
CA CYS A 133 0.67 10.68 19.46
C CYS A 133 1.67 10.98 20.57
N ALA A 134 2.55 11.95 20.32
CA ALA A 134 3.59 12.36 21.28
C ALA A 134 3.01 12.87 22.61
N SER A 135 1.82 13.50 22.59
CA SER A 135 1.14 13.99 23.80
C SER A 135 0.81 12.85 24.78
N LYS A 136 0.43 11.66 24.28
CA LYS A 136 0.20 10.48 25.11
C LYS A 136 1.48 9.95 25.78
N GLN A 137 2.64 10.34 25.26
CA GLN A 137 3.96 10.00 25.78
C GLN A 137 4.57 11.14 26.62
N GLY A 138 3.79 12.17 26.97
CA GLY A 138 4.29 13.35 27.69
C GLY A 138 5.22 14.24 26.86
N LYS A 139 5.26 14.08 25.54
CA LYS A 139 6.15 14.80 24.63
C LYS A 139 5.41 15.91 23.87
N PRO A 140 6.08 17.02 23.54
CA PRO A 140 5.46 18.09 22.78
C PRO A 140 5.06 17.61 21.37
N VAL A 141 3.82 17.93 20.97
CA VAL A 141 3.32 17.57 19.65
C VAL A 141 3.88 18.54 18.62
N LYS A 142 4.61 18.00 17.64
CA LYS A 142 5.13 18.74 16.49
C LYS A 142 4.20 18.58 15.29
N ASN A 143 4.18 19.58 14.40
CA ASN A 143 3.41 19.58 13.13
C ASN A 143 1.88 19.68 13.30
N VAL A 144 1.45 20.52 14.24
CA VAL A 144 0.10 21.08 14.25
C VAL A 144 -0.04 22.00 13.04
N LEU A 145 -1.20 21.96 12.38
CA LEU A 145 -1.50 22.76 11.21
C LEU A 145 -2.40 23.95 11.61
N PRO A 146 -2.23 25.12 10.98
CA PRO A 146 -3.13 26.24 11.19
C PRO A 146 -4.59 25.88 10.88
N LYS A 147 -5.54 26.49 11.59
CA LYS A 147 -6.99 26.21 11.46
C LYS A 147 -7.46 26.25 10.01
N PHE A 148 -7.09 27.29 9.25
CA PHE A 148 -7.49 27.43 7.85
C PHE A 148 -7.00 26.26 6.96
N VAL A 149 -5.86 25.66 7.28
CA VAL A 149 -5.33 24.48 6.57
C VAL A 149 -6.14 23.24 6.94
N VAL A 150 -6.42 23.05 8.23
CA VAL A 150 -7.21 21.91 8.76
C VAL A 150 -8.62 21.91 8.18
N ASP A 151 -9.26 23.08 8.14
CA ASP A 151 -10.57 23.26 7.53
C ASP A 151 -10.53 22.99 6.02
N ALA A 152 -9.50 23.48 5.32
CA ALA A 152 -9.36 23.29 3.87
C ALA A 152 -9.15 21.82 3.45
N ILE A 153 -8.55 20.98 4.31
CA ILE A 153 -8.34 19.54 4.04
C ILE A 153 -9.46 18.64 4.56
N LYS A 154 -10.37 19.15 5.40
CA LYS A 154 -11.50 18.38 5.95
C LYS A 154 -12.32 17.64 4.86
N PRO A 155 -12.63 18.23 3.68
CA PRO A 155 -13.36 17.51 2.63
C PRO A 155 -12.64 16.25 2.13
N VAL A 156 -11.31 16.20 2.21
CA VAL A 156 -10.54 14.99 1.84
C VAL A 156 -10.80 13.87 2.84
N PHE A 157 -10.84 14.19 4.13
CA PHE A 157 -11.16 13.22 5.18
C PHE A 157 -12.60 12.73 5.06
N GLU A 158 -13.57 13.63 4.87
CA GLU A 158 -14.98 13.28 4.66
C GLU A 158 -15.14 12.31 3.48
N ALA A 159 -14.54 12.63 2.34
CA ALA A 159 -14.63 11.82 1.14
C ALA A 159 -13.92 10.45 1.27
N LEU A 160 -12.91 10.33 2.13
CA LEU A 160 -12.17 9.09 2.37
C LEU A 160 -12.64 8.33 3.61
N THR A 161 -13.65 8.82 4.31
CA THR A 161 -14.26 8.14 5.48
C THR A 161 -15.68 7.64 5.16
N LYS A 162 -16.11 7.72 3.89
CA LYS A 162 -17.39 7.19 3.42
C LYS A 162 -17.48 5.68 3.63
N ASP A 163 -18.66 5.23 4.04
CA ASP A 163 -18.93 3.81 4.32
C ASP A 163 -18.64 2.90 3.15
N ASP A 164 -19.07 3.29 1.95
CA ASP A 164 -18.88 2.50 0.72
C ASP A 164 -17.41 2.24 0.39
N LEU A 165 -16.51 3.14 0.83
CA LEU A 165 -15.08 2.96 0.68
C LEU A 165 -14.51 2.09 1.82
N LEU A 166 -14.81 2.43 3.07
CA LEU A 166 -14.20 1.77 4.22
C LEU A 166 -14.67 0.33 4.40
N LYS A 167 -15.94 0.02 4.07
CA LYS A 167 -16.46 -1.36 4.04
C LYS A 167 -15.61 -2.27 3.14
N LYS A 168 -15.13 -1.74 2.00
CA LYS A 168 -14.26 -2.47 1.05
C LYS A 168 -12.83 -2.66 1.55
N CYS A 169 -12.47 -2.07 2.69
CA CYS A 169 -11.17 -2.19 3.33
C CYS A 169 -11.21 -2.96 4.66
N LEU A 170 -12.37 -3.48 5.09
CA LEU A 170 -12.49 -4.20 6.37
C LEU A 170 -11.65 -5.48 6.41
N HIS A 171 -11.33 -6.07 5.25
CA HIS A 171 -10.45 -7.24 5.14
C HIS A 171 -8.98 -6.94 5.48
N GLY A 172 -8.54 -5.67 5.46
CA GLY A 172 -7.16 -5.28 5.81
C GLY A 172 -6.06 -5.69 4.81
N GLY A 173 -6.42 -6.40 3.75
CA GLY A 173 -5.52 -6.96 2.75
C GLY A 173 -4.97 -5.97 1.71
N SER A 174 -4.00 -6.46 0.93
CA SER A 174 -3.32 -5.69 -0.12
C SER A 174 -3.04 -6.56 -1.35
N GLN A 175 -2.81 -5.93 -2.50
CA GLN A 175 -2.39 -6.62 -3.72
C GLN A 175 -0.88 -6.91 -3.77
N ASN A 176 -0.10 -6.47 -2.79
CA ASN A 176 1.36 -6.65 -2.77
C ASN A 176 1.81 -8.11 -3.03
N PRO A 177 1.18 -9.16 -2.45
CA PRO A 177 1.54 -10.54 -2.75
C PRO A 177 1.32 -10.92 -4.23
N ASN A 178 0.23 -10.45 -4.84
CA ASN A 178 -0.05 -10.71 -6.24
C ASN A 178 0.91 -9.93 -7.15
N GLU A 179 1.24 -8.68 -6.79
CA GLU A 179 2.22 -7.87 -7.51
C GLU A 179 3.62 -8.48 -7.46
N SER A 180 4.06 -8.96 -6.29
CA SER A 180 5.38 -9.60 -6.16
C SER A 180 5.43 -10.96 -6.87
N PHE A 181 4.34 -11.73 -6.87
CA PHE A 181 4.24 -12.95 -7.67
C PHE A 181 4.31 -12.65 -9.17
N HIS A 182 3.55 -11.66 -9.65
CA HIS A 182 3.59 -11.25 -11.05
C HIS A 182 4.99 -10.78 -11.46
N HIS A 183 5.70 -10.04 -10.61
CA HIS A 183 7.08 -9.65 -10.88
C HIS A 183 7.96 -10.87 -11.17
N LEU A 184 7.87 -11.95 -10.37
CA LEU A 184 8.63 -13.17 -10.61
C LEU A 184 8.33 -13.80 -11.97
N ILE A 185 7.06 -13.82 -12.39
CA ILE A 185 6.69 -14.32 -13.73
C ILE A 185 7.35 -13.47 -14.82
N TRP A 186 7.25 -12.13 -14.72
CA TRP A 186 7.73 -11.23 -15.76
C TRP A 186 9.26 -11.11 -15.81
N GLU A 187 9.94 -11.36 -14.69
CA GLU A 187 11.40 -11.50 -14.65
C GLU A 187 11.87 -12.71 -15.48
N ARG A 188 11.11 -13.82 -15.46
CA ARG A 188 11.42 -15.04 -16.22
C ARG A 188 10.92 -14.99 -17.65
N CYS A 189 9.78 -14.34 -17.87
CA CYS A 189 9.08 -14.24 -19.14
C CYS A 189 8.70 -12.76 -19.38
N PRO A 190 9.63 -11.93 -19.85
CA PRO A 190 9.37 -10.51 -20.02
C PRO A 190 8.23 -10.25 -21.00
N LYS A 191 7.36 -9.28 -20.67
CA LYS A 191 6.21 -8.92 -21.51
C LYS A 191 6.59 -8.32 -22.87
N THR A 192 7.84 -7.88 -23.01
CA THR A 192 8.37 -7.23 -24.21
C THR A 192 8.82 -8.23 -25.28
N VAL A 193 8.87 -9.51 -24.96
CA VAL A 193 9.30 -10.55 -25.90
C VAL A 193 8.20 -11.60 -26.07
N PHE A 194 8.05 -12.08 -27.30
CA PHE A 194 7.20 -13.23 -27.55
C PHE A 194 7.86 -14.48 -26.98
N VAL A 195 7.14 -15.19 -26.11
CA VAL A 195 7.59 -16.44 -25.48
C VAL A 195 6.60 -17.54 -25.86
N GLY A 196 7.12 -18.64 -26.45
CA GLY A 196 6.28 -19.79 -26.77
C GLY A 196 5.65 -20.43 -25.52
N ARG A 197 4.47 -21.03 -25.68
CA ARG A 197 3.64 -21.58 -24.59
C ARG A 197 4.42 -22.42 -23.57
N ARG A 198 5.25 -23.37 -24.04
CA ARG A 198 6.02 -24.25 -23.15
C ARG A 198 7.01 -23.50 -22.26
N ARG A 199 7.67 -22.45 -22.78
CA ARG A 199 8.58 -21.61 -21.98
C ARG A 199 7.81 -20.79 -20.96
N LEU A 200 6.64 -20.25 -21.34
CA LEU A 200 5.76 -19.51 -20.43
C LEU A 200 5.27 -20.41 -19.28
N GLU A 201 4.85 -21.63 -19.58
CA GLU A 201 4.42 -22.62 -18.57
C GLU A 201 5.56 -22.93 -17.59
N LEU A 202 6.79 -23.18 -18.08
CA LEU A 202 7.95 -23.41 -17.23
C LEU A 202 8.30 -22.19 -16.35
N GLY A 203 8.31 -20.99 -16.94
CA GLY A 203 8.56 -19.76 -16.20
C GLY A 203 7.50 -19.50 -15.12
N PHE A 204 6.24 -19.83 -15.39
CA PHE A 204 5.17 -19.75 -14.42
C PHE A 204 5.35 -20.75 -13.28
N PHE A 205 5.61 -22.03 -13.58
CA PHE A 205 5.85 -23.04 -12.54
C PHE A 205 7.05 -22.70 -11.66
N ASP A 206 8.14 -22.21 -12.27
CA ASP A 206 9.31 -21.77 -11.53
C ASP A 206 9.03 -20.52 -10.66
N ALA A 207 8.21 -19.58 -11.15
CA ALA A 207 7.75 -18.44 -10.34
C ALA A 207 6.91 -18.89 -9.14
N VAL A 208 5.98 -19.84 -9.32
CA VAL A 208 5.16 -20.41 -8.24
C VAL A 208 6.04 -21.06 -7.18
N LEU A 209 7.03 -21.83 -7.63
CA LEU A 209 7.96 -22.54 -6.75
C LEU A 209 8.79 -21.56 -5.91
N VAL A 210 9.38 -20.54 -6.54
CA VAL A 210 10.18 -19.53 -5.82
C VAL A 210 9.33 -18.64 -4.93
N PHE A 211 8.11 -18.30 -5.35
CA PHE A 211 7.19 -17.49 -4.55
C PHE A 211 6.82 -18.19 -3.24
N ASN A 212 6.45 -19.47 -3.31
CA ASN A 212 5.96 -20.22 -2.16
C ASN A 212 7.07 -20.78 -1.27
N GLY A 213 8.13 -21.35 -1.84
CA GLY A 213 9.18 -22.01 -1.06
C GLY A 213 10.55 -21.34 -1.14
N GLY A 214 10.82 -20.54 -2.17
CA GLY A 214 12.09 -19.83 -2.34
C GLY A 214 13.04 -20.49 -3.32
N GLU A 215 14.26 -19.96 -3.37
CA GLU A 215 15.32 -20.42 -4.26
C GLU A 215 15.78 -21.85 -3.94
N SER A 216 15.74 -22.24 -2.66
CA SER A 216 16.11 -23.59 -2.24
C SER A 216 15.20 -24.69 -2.82
N GLU A 217 13.95 -24.37 -3.17
CA GLU A 217 13.06 -25.34 -3.82
C GLU A 217 13.53 -25.72 -5.23
N ARG A 218 14.26 -24.84 -5.93
CA ARG A 218 14.81 -25.17 -7.26
C ARG A 218 15.81 -26.32 -7.18
N LEU A 219 16.52 -26.43 -6.05
CA LEU A 219 17.45 -27.52 -5.79
C LEU A 219 16.74 -28.88 -5.76
N LYS A 220 15.49 -28.94 -5.30
CA LYS A 220 14.69 -30.17 -5.30
C LYS A 220 14.29 -30.57 -6.71
N VAL A 221 13.95 -29.61 -7.56
CA VAL A 221 13.67 -29.85 -8.98
C VAL A 221 14.90 -30.42 -9.68
N LEU A 222 16.08 -29.84 -9.46
CA LEU A 222 17.33 -30.36 -10.01
C LEU A 222 17.59 -31.81 -9.59
N LYS A 223 17.42 -32.12 -8.29
CA LYS A 223 17.57 -33.50 -7.79
C LYS A 223 16.59 -34.47 -8.46
N ASN A 224 15.34 -34.07 -8.66
CA ASN A 224 14.33 -34.90 -9.36
C ASN A 224 14.66 -35.11 -10.84
N LEU A 225 15.46 -34.23 -11.44
CA LEU A 225 16.02 -34.38 -12.79
C LEU A 225 17.35 -35.16 -12.78
N ASN A 226 17.72 -35.78 -11.67
CA ASN A 226 19.00 -36.47 -11.44
C ASN A 226 20.23 -35.54 -11.57
N ILE A 227 20.05 -34.25 -11.30
CA ILE A 227 21.13 -33.26 -11.25
C ILE A 227 21.44 -32.97 -9.78
N ASN A 228 22.60 -33.41 -9.31
CA ASN A 228 23.06 -33.14 -7.95
C ASN A 228 23.61 -31.71 -7.83
N PRO A 229 22.96 -30.80 -7.07
CA PRO A 229 23.47 -29.44 -6.93
C PRO A 229 24.78 -29.41 -6.14
N GLY A 230 25.80 -28.72 -6.68
CA GLY A 230 27.07 -28.54 -6.00
C GLY A 230 26.99 -27.62 -4.77
N HIS A 231 28.03 -27.64 -3.93
CA HIS A 231 28.12 -26.85 -2.69
C HIS A 231 27.78 -25.37 -2.87
N HIS A 232 28.30 -24.73 -3.94
CA HIS A 232 28.07 -23.32 -4.20
C HIS A 232 26.61 -22.99 -4.56
N ALA A 233 25.94 -23.86 -5.33
CA ALA A 233 24.53 -23.68 -5.68
C ALA A 233 23.63 -23.79 -4.44
N ILE A 234 23.92 -24.75 -3.57
CA ILE A 234 23.24 -24.92 -2.28
C ILE A 234 23.42 -23.68 -1.42
N LYS A 235 24.67 -23.25 -1.20
CA LYS A 235 25.00 -22.07 -0.39
C LYS A 235 24.33 -20.80 -0.92
N PHE A 236 24.32 -20.60 -2.24
CA PHE A 236 23.67 -19.47 -2.87
C PHE A 236 22.16 -19.46 -2.60
N ALA A 237 21.45 -20.56 -2.89
CA ALA A 237 20.00 -20.63 -2.75
C ALA A 237 19.54 -20.35 -1.31
N PHE A 238 20.18 -20.98 -0.32
CA PHE A 238 19.88 -20.73 1.09
C PHE A 238 20.26 -19.30 1.53
N GLY A 239 21.32 -18.72 0.96
CA GLY A 239 21.70 -17.33 1.21
C GLY A 239 20.65 -16.33 0.70
N VAL A 240 20.12 -16.55 -0.51
CA VAL A 240 19.03 -15.73 -1.07
C VAL A 240 17.76 -15.87 -0.22
N ASP A 241 17.37 -17.08 0.14
CA ASP A 241 16.19 -17.33 0.98
C ASP A 241 16.31 -16.68 2.35
N THR A 242 17.49 -16.77 2.98
CA THR A 242 17.79 -16.10 4.25
C THR A 242 17.64 -14.58 4.10
N ASN A 243 18.19 -13.99 3.04
CA ASN A 243 18.08 -12.55 2.79
C ASN A 243 16.63 -12.13 2.49
N ARG A 244 15.86 -12.95 1.78
CA ARG A 244 14.43 -12.73 1.52
C ARG A 244 13.65 -12.69 2.83
N ILE A 245 13.82 -13.69 3.69
CA ILE A 245 13.16 -13.75 5.01
C ILE A 245 13.57 -12.55 5.86
N LYS A 246 14.88 -12.28 5.96
CA LYS A 246 15.41 -11.10 6.66
C LYS A 246 14.73 -9.82 6.17
N ARG A 247 14.71 -9.56 4.85
CA ARG A 247 14.07 -8.37 4.27
C ARG A 247 12.56 -8.31 4.54
N SER A 248 11.88 -9.45 4.56
CA SER A 248 10.46 -9.53 4.92
C SER A 248 10.23 -9.11 6.38
N VAL A 249 11.03 -9.64 7.30
CA VAL A 249 11.00 -9.27 8.73
C VAL A 249 11.35 -7.80 8.90
N TYR A 250 12.46 -7.32 8.30
CA TYR A 250 12.87 -5.91 8.29
C TYR A 250 11.81 -4.97 7.67
N GLY A 251 10.97 -5.48 6.77
CA GLY A 251 9.88 -4.73 6.14
C GLY A 251 8.60 -4.66 6.98
N GLY A 252 8.36 -5.65 7.85
CA GLY A 252 7.19 -5.76 8.73
C GLY A 252 7.41 -5.29 10.17
N ASP A 253 8.66 -5.09 10.60
CA ASP A 253 9.00 -4.71 11.97
C ASP A 253 8.70 -3.23 12.27
N LEU A 254 7.93 -2.98 13.33
CA LEU A 254 7.50 -1.66 13.80
C LEU A 254 8.69 -0.82 14.30
N ASP A 255 9.70 -1.46 14.90
CA ASP A 255 10.90 -0.80 15.41
C ASP A 255 11.78 -0.28 14.27
N HIS A 256 11.80 -0.97 13.13
CA HIS A 256 12.55 -0.52 11.97
C HIS A 256 11.80 0.53 11.14
N ILE A 257 10.46 0.58 11.17
CA ILE A 257 9.69 1.75 10.69
C ILE A 257 10.08 3.00 11.48
N ALA A 258 10.34 2.86 12.80
CA ALA A 258 10.89 3.93 13.63
C ALA A 258 12.37 4.27 13.28
N SER A 259 13.20 3.28 12.94
CA SER A 259 14.57 3.49 12.43
C SER A 259 14.61 4.24 11.09
N ARG A 260 13.70 3.96 10.14
CA ARG A 260 13.56 4.76 8.89
C ARG A 260 13.15 6.20 9.19
N ARG A 261 12.32 6.43 10.22
CA ARG A 261 11.97 7.78 10.70
C ARG A 261 13.22 8.54 11.19
N ASN A 262 14.14 7.86 11.87
CA ASN A 262 15.38 8.47 12.38
C ASN A 262 16.43 8.70 11.28
N LYS A 263 16.64 7.75 10.35
CA LYS A 263 17.54 7.96 9.19
C LYS A 263 17.06 9.07 8.26
N SER A 264 15.74 9.23 8.06
CA SER A 264 15.19 10.36 7.28
C SER A 264 15.29 11.73 7.96
N ALA A 265 15.76 11.78 9.20
CA ALA A 265 16.04 13.02 9.93
C ALA A 265 17.54 13.38 9.95
N SER A 266 18.43 12.47 9.56
CA SER A 266 19.89 12.65 9.60
C SER A 266 20.59 12.67 8.24
N VAL A 267 19.86 12.49 7.13
CA VAL A 267 20.44 12.52 5.79
C VAL A 267 20.27 13.94 5.21
N ALA A 268 21.41 14.61 5.01
CA ALA A 268 21.51 15.83 4.19
C ALA A 268 20.98 15.55 2.77
N PRO A 269 20.46 16.57 2.05
CA PRO A 269 19.69 16.35 0.83
C PRO A 269 20.59 15.78 -0.26
N ASP A 270 20.45 14.50 -0.57
CA ASP A 270 20.92 13.96 -1.83
C ASP A 270 19.75 13.98 -2.82
N ASP A 271 19.59 15.15 -3.44
CA ASP A 271 18.84 15.33 -4.67
C ASP A 271 19.61 14.59 -5.77
N ASN A 272 19.30 13.31 -6.03
CA ASN A 272 19.43 12.73 -7.38
C ASN A 272 18.95 11.29 -7.61
N ASN A 273 18.28 10.58 -6.69
CA ASN A 273 17.85 9.22 -7.03
C ASN A 273 16.53 8.71 -6.44
N TYR A 274 15.47 9.53 -6.52
CA TYR A 274 14.10 9.04 -6.41
C TYR A 274 13.50 8.87 -7.80
N CYS A 275 13.61 7.67 -8.36
CA CYS A 275 12.90 7.29 -9.57
C CYS A 275 11.43 6.97 -9.20
N ALA A 276 10.53 7.90 -9.48
CA ALA A 276 9.10 7.64 -9.42
C ALA A 276 8.69 6.84 -10.67
N GLY A 277 8.64 5.52 -10.55
CA GLY A 277 8.23 4.63 -11.63
C GLY A 277 9.38 3.75 -12.12
N GLY A 278 9.53 2.61 -11.46
CA GLY A 278 10.24 1.45 -11.98
C GLY A 278 9.41 0.25 -11.56
N PHE A 279 9.04 -0.58 -12.54
CA PHE A 279 8.27 -1.81 -12.38
C PHE A 279 8.92 -2.79 -11.39
#